data_AF-G9PGW0-F1
#
_entry.id   AF-G9PGW0-F1
#
_cell.length_a   1.000
_cell.length_b   1.000
_cell.length_c   1.000
_cell.angle_alpha   90.00
_cell.angle_beta   90.00
_cell.angle_gamma   90.00
#
_symmetry.space_group_name_H-M   'P 1'
#
loop_
_entity.id
_entity.type
_entity.pdbx_description
1 polymer ?
#
loop_
_entity_poly.entity_id
_entity_poly.type
_entity_poly.pdbx_seq_one_letter_code
_entity_poly.pdbx_strand_id
1 'polypeptide(L)'
;MDFDATDDQVTTHIMPYFRAVRDSLGGGYRVGIYASRNICTRVIEAGYAGTAFVSDMSTGFSGNLGFSIPKDWTYDQFTEISGYRGKWDLDKVAYSNAWPAVSYVSPQTVEDPNPNTATDYEKLSPIDLIWHLEKRFNELRKDNKVGRDYISTSHGDVVTVEVSTWRAILNYLSKEYLAEGGSGSTFQWTVAAEPWRGADASVLENDPIAKKIIAAWQRWCGDRKQHLIDVAGGEVDMPHMAVTTLGYLNTNVVPDRWTGWAGDLATAMGELQKLKNWNKDRQVNLDRAARGLVGQKDDYLSDPGLSGYTLYKDGDHIRNTCNYADMCSDGDAIVFARELPKQNEHTHILSNFLGSYYTDKARLANRFKEIAWSVGAKQEGNAATEFEDNTTLSDAIFSDLLASGTPDSDVITACCKALASFIFSR
;
A
#
# COMPACT_ATOMS: atom_id res chain seq x y z
N MET A 1 11.37 3.81 27.81
CA MET A 1 12.55 3.64 28.69
C MET A 1 12.49 4.73 29.73
N ASP A 2 11.91 4.41 30.89
CA ASP A 2 11.60 5.38 31.95
C ASP A 2 12.54 5.21 33.15
N PHE A 3 13.84 5.19 32.87
CA PHE A 3 14.90 5.12 33.88
C PHE A 3 16.22 5.61 33.29
N ASP A 4 17.17 5.97 34.15
CA ASP A 4 18.51 6.37 33.72
C ASP A 4 19.36 5.14 33.40
N ALA A 5 19.45 4.79 32.11
CA ALA A 5 20.24 3.66 31.64
C ALA A 5 21.70 4.06 31.40
N THR A 6 22.62 3.22 31.88
CA THR A 6 24.05 3.32 31.55
C THR A 6 24.30 2.96 30.09
N ASP A 7 25.44 3.41 29.53
CA ASP A 7 25.79 3.14 28.13
C ASP A 7 25.87 1.64 27.80
N ASP A 8 26.37 0.83 28.75
CA ASP A 8 26.41 -0.62 28.66
C ASP A 8 24.99 -1.21 28.59
N GLN A 9 24.06 -0.76 29.45
CA GLN A 9 22.66 -1.21 29.41
C GLN A 9 21.99 -0.84 28.09
N VAL A 10 22.30 0.34 27.55
CA VAL A 10 21.79 0.75 26.24
C VAL A 10 22.24 -0.25 25.17
N THR A 11 23.54 -0.54 25.13
CA THR A 11 24.13 -1.45 24.14
C THR A 11 23.64 -2.88 24.29
N THR A 12 23.59 -3.40 25.51
CA THR A 12 23.35 -4.82 25.80
C THR A 12 21.87 -5.20 25.92
N HIS A 13 20.99 -4.25 26.24
CA HIS A 13 19.57 -4.54 26.49
C HIS A 13 18.63 -3.69 25.64
N ILE A 14 18.83 -2.37 25.60
CA ILE A 14 17.88 -1.46 24.92
C ILE A 14 17.95 -1.60 23.40
N MET A 15 19.16 -1.67 22.83
CA MET A 15 19.33 -1.86 21.39
C MET A 15 18.73 -3.20 20.90
N PRO A 16 19.01 -4.36 21.54
CA PRO A 16 18.34 -5.61 21.19
C PRO A 16 16.81 -5.56 21.35
N TYR A 17 16.30 -4.89 22.39
CA TYR A 17 14.86 -4.73 22.60
C TYR A 17 14.21 -3.94 21.46
N PHE A 18 14.73 -2.76 21.11
CA PHE A 18 14.14 -1.94 20.04
C PHE A 18 14.28 -2.58 18.66
N ARG A 19 15.37 -3.31 18.40
CA ARG A 19 15.48 -4.16 17.22
C ARG A 19 14.35 -5.19 17.19
N ALA A 20 14.13 -5.93 18.28
CA ALA A 20 13.08 -6.93 18.35
C ALA A 20 11.67 -6.33 18.20
N VAL A 21 11.40 -5.16 18.80
CA VAL A 21 10.11 -4.45 18.65
C VAL A 21 9.88 -4.07 17.19
N ARG A 22 10.87 -3.44 16.55
CA ARG A 22 10.81 -3.11 15.12
C ARG A 22 10.55 -4.36 14.29
N ASP A 23 11.28 -5.43 14.55
CA ASP A 23 11.19 -6.68 13.79
C ASP A 23 9.82 -7.37 13.98
N SER A 24 9.14 -7.13 15.12
CA SER A 24 7.86 -7.76 15.46
C SER A 24 6.63 -6.99 14.95
N LEU A 25 6.75 -5.71 14.61
CA LEU A 25 5.60 -4.87 14.24
C LEU A 25 5.16 -5.01 12.77
N GLY A 26 5.78 -5.91 11.98
CA GLY A 26 5.29 -6.32 10.66
C GLY A 26 5.31 -5.25 9.56
N GLY A 27 5.76 -4.02 9.84
CA GLY A 27 5.80 -2.94 8.85
C GLY A 27 4.56 -2.04 8.79
N GLY A 28 3.44 -2.44 9.40
CA GLY A 28 2.22 -1.62 9.48
C GLY A 28 2.28 -0.49 10.52
N TYR A 29 3.22 -0.57 11.48
CA TYR A 29 3.43 0.45 12.51
C TYR A 29 4.90 0.85 12.58
N ARG A 30 5.14 2.15 12.79
CA ARG A 30 6.49 2.66 13.05
C ARG A 30 6.76 2.73 14.54
N VAL A 31 7.97 2.37 14.92
CA VAL A 31 8.45 2.44 16.29
C VAL A 31 8.80 3.88 16.64
N GLY A 32 8.19 4.38 17.72
CA GLY A 32 8.66 5.56 18.44
C GLY A 32 9.39 5.14 19.72
N ILE A 33 10.33 5.98 20.18
CA ILE A 33 11.03 5.75 21.46
C ILE A 33 10.70 6.85 22.47
N TYR A 34 10.29 6.45 23.67
CA TYR A 34 10.33 7.33 24.86
C TYR A 34 11.59 7.04 25.67
N ALA A 35 12.52 8.01 25.79
CA ALA A 35 13.75 7.89 26.57
C ALA A 35 14.48 9.24 26.73
N SER A 36 15.61 9.23 27.44
CA SER A 36 16.55 10.35 27.49
C SER A 36 17.18 10.63 26.12
N ARG A 37 17.68 11.86 25.94
CA ARG A 37 18.19 12.37 24.66
C ARG A 37 19.23 11.46 23.99
N ASN A 38 20.22 10.98 24.75
CA ASN A 38 21.26 10.07 24.25
C ASN A 38 20.68 8.74 23.75
N ILE A 39 19.78 8.12 24.53
CA ILE A 39 19.18 6.82 24.18
C ILE A 39 18.30 6.98 22.93
N CYS A 40 17.47 8.01 22.88
CA CYS A 40 16.66 8.34 21.70
C CYS A 40 17.54 8.48 20.45
N THR A 41 18.63 9.24 20.54
CA THR A 41 19.57 9.42 19.43
C THR A 41 20.14 8.09 18.95
N ARG A 42 20.68 7.27 19.86
CA ARG A 42 21.30 5.98 19.50
C ARG A 42 20.31 5.01 18.83
N VAL A 43 19.08 4.91 19.35
CA VAL A 43 18.06 4.00 18.80
C VAL A 43 17.57 4.46 17.43
N ILE A 44 17.43 5.78 17.23
CA ILE A 44 17.05 6.36 15.93
C ILE A 44 18.18 6.19 14.92
N GLU A 45 19.42 6.50 15.28
CA GLU A 45 20.60 6.34 14.40
C GLU A 45 20.84 4.88 14.01
N ALA A 46 20.49 3.92 14.87
CA ALA A 46 20.52 2.49 14.55
C ALA A 46 19.37 2.03 13.64
N GLY A 47 18.41 2.90 13.31
CA GLY A 47 17.26 2.58 12.47
C GLY A 47 16.23 1.70 13.17
N TYR A 48 16.16 1.72 14.51
CA TYR A 48 15.20 0.94 15.28
C TYR A 48 13.96 1.73 15.71
N ALA A 49 14.01 3.06 15.62
CA ALA A 49 12.86 3.95 15.80
C ALA A 49 12.90 5.10 14.79
N GLY A 50 11.73 5.60 14.41
CA GLY A 50 11.58 6.70 13.45
C GLY A 50 11.38 8.07 14.09
N THR A 51 11.08 8.13 15.39
CA THR A 51 10.91 9.40 16.11
C THR A 51 11.04 9.23 17.62
N ALA A 52 11.28 10.34 18.34
CA ALA A 52 11.42 10.38 19.78
C ALA A 52 10.26 11.10 20.49
N PHE A 53 9.88 10.55 21.65
CA PHE A 53 9.23 11.24 22.75
C PHE A 53 10.29 11.44 23.85
N VAL A 54 10.86 12.62 23.94
CA VAL A 54 12.01 12.88 24.80
C VAL A 54 11.57 13.09 26.26
N SER A 55 12.27 12.46 27.19
CA SER A 55 12.02 12.55 28.63
C SER A 55 12.85 13.67 29.28
N ASP A 56 12.68 14.93 28.86
CA ASP A 56 13.46 16.07 29.38
C ASP A 56 13.07 16.50 30.81
N MET A 57 11.90 16.09 31.29
CA MET A 57 11.48 16.29 32.68
C MET A 57 12.40 15.55 33.65
N SER A 58 12.98 14.43 33.21
CA SER A 58 13.97 13.66 33.97
C SER A 58 15.36 14.31 33.91
N THR A 59 15.46 15.52 34.46
CA THR A 59 16.69 16.35 34.43
C THR A 59 17.90 15.70 35.11
N GLY A 60 17.68 14.72 35.99
CA GLY A 60 18.73 13.94 36.64
C GLY A 60 19.28 12.77 35.83
N PHE A 61 18.68 12.44 34.67
CA PHE A 61 19.18 11.34 33.84
C PHE A 61 20.48 11.73 33.15
N SER A 62 21.51 10.89 33.31
CA SER A 62 22.81 11.05 32.66
C SER A 62 22.70 11.21 31.14
N GLY A 63 21.75 10.50 30.52
CA GLY A 63 21.48 10.58 29.08
C GLY A 63 20.87 11.90 28.59
N ASN A 64 20.47 12.81 29.47
CA ASN A 64 20.04 14.17 29.13
C ASN A 64 21.16 15.21 29.30
N LEU A 65 22.06 14.98 30.25
CA LEU A 65 23.12 15.91 30.62
C LEU A 65 24.20 15.95 29.53
N GLY A 66 24.32 17.09 28.85
CA GLY A 66 25.34 17.30 27.82
C GLY A 66 24.96 16.77 26.42
N PHE A 67 23.76 16.20 26.27
CA PHE A 67 23.24 15.75 24.98
C PHE A 67 22.18 16.71 24.45
N SER A 68 22.24 17.02 23.15
CA SER A 68 21.22 17.78 22.45
C SER A 68 19.96 16.95 22.24
N ILE A 69 18.81 17.61 22.12
CA ILE A 69 17.57 16.92 21.71
C ILE A 69 17.79 16.29 20.31
N PRO A 70 17.35 15.04 20.08
CA PRO A 70 17.45 14.40 18.76
C PRO A 70 16.73 15.23 17.69
N LYS A 71 17.23 15.26 16.46
CA LYS A 71 16.59 16.04 15.37
C LYS A 71 15.17 15.56 15.04
N ASP A 72 14.94 14.25 15.08
CA ASP A 72 13.68 13.61 14.73
C ASP A 72 12.71 13.46 15.91
N TRP A 73 12.77 14.35 16.90
CA TRP A 73 11.83 14.35 18.02
C TRP A 73 10.44 14.81 17.58
N THR A 74 9.40 14.16 18.09
CA THR A 74 7.99 14.57 17.92
C THR A 74 7.44 15.19 19.19
N TYR A 75 7.72 14.56 20.32
CA TYR A 75 7.22 14.97 21.63
C TYR A 75 8.39 15.20 22.58
N ASP A 76 8.27 16.18 23.46
CA ASP A 76 9.27 16.48 24.49
C ASP A 76 8.58 16.80 25.81
N GLN A 77 8.70 15.93 26.80
CA GLN A 77 8.12 16.09 28.12
C GLN A 77 9.05 16.95 28.97
N PHE A 78 8.63 18.12 29.44
CA PHE A 78 9.55 19.09 30.04
C PHE A 78 9.13 19.64 31.41
N THR A 79 7.89 19.47 31.86
CA THR A 79 7.41 20.03 33.14
C THR A 79 6.16 19.31 33.64
N GLU A 80 6.07 19.05 34.95
CA GLU A 80 4.85 18.53 35.60
C GLU A 80 4.04 19.67 36.21
N ILE A 81 2.71 19.59 36.11
CA ILE A 81 1.77 20.41 36.87
C ILE A 81 1.16 19.54 37.96
N SER A 82 1.59 19.74 39.20
CA SER A 82 1.03 18.97 40.32
C SER A 82 -0.37 19.44 40.71
N GLY A 83 -1.24 18.51 41.11
CA GLY A 83 -2.59 18.79 41.60
C GLY A 83 -3.51 19.44 40.57
N TYR A 84 -3.32 19.15 39.28
CA TYR A 84 -4.17 19.68 38.21
C TYR A 84 -5.65 19.36 38.49
N ARG A 85 -6.46 20.43 38.57
CA ARG A 85 -7.88 20.41 38.97
C ARG A 85 -8.14 19.71 40.33
N GLY A 86 -7.15 19.66 41.21
CA GLY A 86 -7.22 19.03 42.53
C GLY A 86 -7.35 17.50 42.50
N LYS A 87 -6.96 16.83 41.40
CA LYS A 87 -7.18 15.38 41.24
C LYS A 87 -5.96 14.57 40.83
N TRP A 88 -5.14 15.06 39.92
CA TRP A 88 -3.99 14.33 39.39
C TRP A 88 -2.93 15.29 38.89
N ASP A 89 -1.70 14.80 38.77
CA ASP A 89 -0.60 15.54 38.18
C ASP A 89 -0.67 15.45 36.64
N LEU A 90 -0.15 16.46 35.94
CA LEU A 90 -0.22 16.53 34.47
C LEU A 90 1.11 16.97 33.87
N ASP A 91 1.68 16.10 33.03
CA ASP A 91 2.90 16.40 32.31
C ASP A 91 2.65 17.27 31.07
N LYS A 92 3.45 18.32 30.94
CA LYS A 92 3.49 19.17 29.76
C LYS A 92 4.45 18.57 28.74
N VAL A 93 3.93 18.44 27.52
CA VAL A 93 4.66 17.91 26.38
C VAL A 93 4.65 18.96 25.28
N ALA A 94 5.84 19.32 24.78
CA ALA A 94 5.98 20.11 23.56
C ALA A 94 5.82 19.20 22.35
N TYR A 95 5.29 19.73 21.24
CA TYR A 95 5.05 18.99 20.02
C TYR A 95 5.73 19.71 18.84
N SER A 96 6.63 19.01 18.14
CA SER A 96 7.49 19.61 17.11
C SER A 96 6.82 19.75 15.74
N ASN A 97 5.65 19.14 15.53
CA ASN A 97 5.03 18.90 14.22
C ASN A 97 5.85 18.00 13.28
N ALA A 98 6.90 17.31 13.76
CA ALA A 98 7.64 16.37 12.93
C ALA A 98 6.75 15.21 12.43
N TRP A 99 5.79 14.78 13.26
CA TRP A 99 4.84 13.71 12.95
C TRP A 99 3.42 14.09 13.37
N PRO A 100 2.43 14.14 12.45
CA PRO A 100 1.06 14.49 12.77
C PRO A 100 0.49 13.66 13.92
N ALA A 101 -0.06 14.33 14.94
CA ALA A 101 -0.86 13.66 15.96
C ALA A 101 -2.13 13.07 15.32
N VAL A 102 -2.53 11.88 15.78
CA VAL A 102 -3.79 11.27 15.35
C VAL A 102 -4.95 12.10 15.90
N SER A 103 -5.65 12.81 15.02
CA SER A 103 -6.78 13.71 15.37
C SER A 103 -8.15 13.07 15.15
N TYR A 104 -8.21 11.95 14.43
CA TYR A 104 -9.45 11.24 14.10
C TYR A 104 -9.17 9.77 13.76
N VAL A 105 -10.13 8.90 14.08
CA VAL A 105 -10.17 7.52 13.61
C VAL A 105 -11.39 7.41 12.69
N SER A 106 -11.15 7.22 11.39
CA SER A 106 -12.23 7.06 10.41
C SER A 106 -12.79 5.65 10.48
N PRO A 107 -14.12 5.45 10.40
CA PRO A 107 -14.66 4.16 10.01
C PRO A 107 -14.15 3.90 8.57
N GLN A 108 -13.35 2.86 8.40
CA GLN A 108 -12.82 2.46 7.10
C GLN A 108 -13.83 1.58 6.32
N THR A 109 -14.98 1.27 6.94
CA THR A 109 -15.99 0.35 6.43
C THR A 109 -16.94 1.05 5.45
N VAL A 110 -17.12 0.46 4.27
CA VAL A 110 -18.20 0.86 3.33
C VAL A 110 -19.50 0.19 3.77
N GLU A 111 -20.33 0.88 4.55
CA GLU A 111 -21.63 0.31 4.98
C GLU A 111 -22.81 0.85 4.17
N ASP A 112 -22.70 2.05 3.61
CA ASP A 112 -23.72 2.68 2.77
C ASP A 112 -23.17 2.82 1.34
N PRO A 113 -23.83 2.24 0.32
CA PRO A 113 -23.43 2.44 -1.08
C PRO A 113 -23.67 3.87 -1.57
N ASN A 114 -24.44 4.69 -0.85
CA ASN A 114 -24.71 6.07 -1.22
C ASN A 114 -23.57 7.00 -0.76
N PRO A 115 -23.10 7.90 -1.64
CA PRO A 115 -21.99 8.77 -1.33
C PRO A 115 -22.35 9.80 -0.26
N ASN A 116 -21.48 9.96 0.73
CA ASN A 116 -21.53 11.08 1.67
C ASN A 116 -21.08 12.36 0.98
N THR A 117 -22.00 13.32 0.84
CA THR A 117 -21.77 14.58 0.12
C THR A 117 -21.27 15.73 1.02
N ALA A 118 -20.95 15.44 2.28
CA ALA A 118 -20.36 16.41 3.20
C ALA A 118 -19.00 16.92 2.69
N THR A 119 -18.64 18.15 3.02
CA THR A 119 -17.40 18.80 2.52
C THR A 119 -16.24 18.77 3.51
N ASP A 120 -16.41 18.06 4.62
CA ASP A 120 -15.33 17.75 5.58
C ASP A 120 -14.54 16.53 5.07
N TYR A 121 -13.73 16.75 4.03
CA TYR A 121 -13.04 15.70 3.28
C TYR A 121 -12.15 14.79 4.14
N GLU A 122 -11.63 15.29 5.26
CA GLU A 122 -10.81 14.53 6.19
C GLU A 122 -11.57 13.37 6.85
N LYS A 123 -12.90 13.42 6.87
CA LYS A 123 -13.77 12.40 7.47
C LYS A 123 -14.46 11.48 6.46
N LEU A 124 -14.19 11.66 5.17
CA LEU A 124 -14.84 10.91 4.11
C LEU A 124 -14.16 9.57 3.82
N SER A 125 -14.91 8.59 3.33
CA SER A 125 -14.34 7.34 2.81
C SER A 125 -13.58 7.61 1.50
N PRO A 126 -12.73 6.69 1.00
CA PRO A 126 -12.07 6.89 -0.29
C PRO A 126 -13.09 6.93 -1.44
N ILE A 127 -14.20 6.19 -1.35
CA ILE A 127 -15.27 6.21 -2.37
C ILE A 127 -15.97 7.57 -2.41
N ASP A 128 -16.22 8.20 -1.25
CA ASP A 128 -16.81 9.54 -1.17
C ASP A 128 -15.86 10.60 -1.72
N LEU A 129 -14.55 10.47 -1.44
CA LEU A 129 -13.54 11.35 -2.04
C LEU A 129 -13.53 11.22 -3.57
N ILE A 130 -13.63 10.00 -4.10
CA ILE A 130 -13.76 9.74 -5.54
C ILE A 130 -15.01 10.41 -6.10
N TRP A 131 -16.15 10.30 -5.42
CA TRP A 131 -17.40 10.96 -5.83
C TRP A 131 -17.21 12.48 -5.97
N HIS A 132 -16.56 13.11 -4.99
CA HIS A 132 -16.27 14.54 -5.00
C HIS A 132 -15.27 14.91 -6.12
N LEU A 133 -14.28 14.05 -6.36
CA LEU A 133 -13.28 14.27 -7.41
C LEU A 133 -13.90 14.14 -8.81
N GLU A 134 -14.75 13.13 -9.06
CA GLU A 134 -15.52 12.97 -10.30
C GLU A 134 -16.40 14.19 -10.58
N LYS A 135 -17.11 14.67 -9.55
CA LYS A 135 -17.91 15.91 -9.66
C LYS A 135 -17.05 17.08 -10.09
N ARG A 136 -15.94 17.30 -9.38
CA ARG A 136 -15.09 18.46 -9.63
C ARG A 136 -14.40 18.37 -10.99
N PHE A 137 -14.00 17.16 -11.40
CA PHE A 137 -13.46 16.89 -12.73
C PHE A 137 -14.45 17.29 -13.82
N ASN A 138 -15.72 16.91 -13.71
CA ASN A 138 -16.74 17.26 -14.71
C ASN A 138 -17.11 18.74 -14.71
N GLU A 139 -17.07 19.43 -13.56
CA GLU A 139 -17.18 20.89 -13.52
C GLU A 139 -16.04 21.56 -14.29
N LEU A 140 -14.80 21.09 -14.09
CA LEU A 140 -13.63 21.59 -14.82
C LEU A 140 -13.67 21.22 -16.32
N ARG A 141 -14.21 20.05 -16.67
CA ARG A 141 -14.41 19.63 -18.06
C ARG A 141 -15.37 20.55 -18.81
N LYS A 142 -16.44 21.02 -18.16
CA LYS A 142 -17.38 22.00 -18.78
C LYS A 142 -16.68 23.30 -19.19
N ASP A 143 -15.62 23.65 -18.48
CA ASP A 143 -14.75 24.80 -18.80
C ASP A 143 -13.61 24.43 -19.79
N ASN A 144 -13.62 23.24 -20.38
CA ASN A 144 -12.58 22.71 -21.28
C ASN A 144 -11.18 22.57 -20.64
N LYS A 145 -11.09 22.40 -19.31
CA LYS A 145 -9.80 22.38 -18.60
C LYS A 145 -9.18 20.99 -18.48
N VAL A 146 -9.97 19.92 -18.51
CA VAL A 146 -9.53 18.53 -18.29
C VAL A 146 -10.26 17.54 -19.19
N GLY A 147 -9.77 16.30 -19.27
CA GLY A 147 -10.48 15.15 -19.85
C GLY A 147 -10.39 15.05 -21.37
N ARG A 148 -9.32 15.56 -21.97
CA ARG A 148 -9.09 15.52 -23.42
C ARG A 148 -7.67 15.09 -23.75
N ASP A 149 -7.57 14.18 -24.70
CA ASP A 149 -6.30 13.79 -25.31
C ASP A 149 -6.19 14.33 -26.73
N TYR A 150 -4.96 14.69 -27.11
CA TYR A 150 -4.63 15.21 -28.43
C TYR A 150 -3.83 14.16 -29.18
N ILE A 151 -4.45 13.53 -30.18
CA ILE A 151 -3.84 12.48 -30.99
C ILE A 151 -3.49 13.05 -32.35
N SER A 152 -2.21 13.00 -32.71
CA SER A 152 -1.78 13.31 -34.08
C SER A 152 -2.11 12.16 -35.00
N THR A 153 -2.85 12.42 -36.07
CA THR A 153 -3.12 11.43 -37.13
C THR A 153 -1.91 11.29 -38.05
N SER A 154 -1.90 10.21 -38.83
CA SER A 154 -0.89 9.95 -39.86
C SER A 154 -0.79 11.03 -40.95
N HIS A 155 -1.78 11.93 -41.03
CA HIS A 155 -1.82 13.04 -41.99
C HIS A 155 -1.44 14.40 -41.37
N GLY A 156 -1.05 14.43 -40.08
CA GLY A 156 -0.64 15.65 -39.37
C GLY A 156 -1.79 16.43 -38.73
N ASP A 157 -3.03 15.93 -38.81
CA ASP A 157 -4.19 16.51 -38.11
C ASP A 157 -4.15 16.13 -36.63
N VAL A 158 -4.59 17.03 -35.75
CA VAL A 158 -4.76 16.73 -34.32
C VAL A 158 -6.23 16.48 -34.02
N VAL A 159 -6.56 15.25 -33.64
CA VAL A 159 -7.91 14.89 -33.17
C VAL A 159 -7.95 15.00 -31.66
N THR A 160 -9.02 15.60 -31.14
CA THR A 160 -9.31 15.64 -29.72
C THR A 160 -10.21 14.46 -29.36
N VAL A 161 -9.77 13.64 -28.41
CA VAL A 161 -10.56 12.53 -27.87
C VAL A 161 -10.98 12.88 -26.44
N GLU A 162 -12.28 12.84 -26.18
CA GLU A 162 -12.78 12.98 -24.80
C GLU A 162 -12.57 11.66 -24.05
N VAL A 163 -11.97 11.76 -22.87
CA VAL A 163 -11.74 10.62 -21.98
C VAL A 163 -12.83 10.61 -20.93
N SER A 164 -13.45 9.44 -20.73
CA SER A 164 -14.52 9.27 -19.73
C SER A 164 -14.02 9.66 -18.34
N THR A 165 -14.92 10.24 -17.53
CA THR A 165 -14.58 10.76 -16.19
C THR A 165 -14.01 9.67 -15.31
N TRP A 166 -14.66 8.52 -15.25
CA TRP A 166 -14.22 7.40 -14.42
C TRP A 166 -12.80 6.93 -14.80
N ARG A 167 -12.45 6.88 -16.09
CA ARG A 167 -11.11 6.46 -16.53
C ARG A 167 -10.06 7.53 -16.21
N ALA A 168 -10.37 8.80 -16.42
CA ALA A 168 -9.48 9.89 -16.04
C ALA A 168 -9.25 9.95 -14.51
N ILE A 169 -10.28 9.66 -13.72
CA ILE A 169 -10.13 9.54 -12.27
C ILE A 169 -9.29 8.33 -11.89
N LEU A 170 -9.55 7.13 -12.44
CA LEU A 170 -8.69 5.96 -12.22
C LEU A 170 -7.23 6.30 -12.51
N ASN A 171 -6.94 6.96 -13.64
CA ASN A 171 -5.58 7.39 -13.98
C ASN A 171 -4.98 8.24 -12.87
N TYR A 172 -5.71 9.25 -12.36
CA TYR A 172 -5.26 10.09 -11.25
C TYR A 172 -5.03 9.30 -9.95
N LEU A 173 -5.91 8.35 -9.60
CA LEU A 173 -5.73 7.52 -8.41
C LEU A 173 -4.47 6.65 -8.49
N SER A 174 -4.06 6.29 -9.72
CA SER A 174 -2.84 5.52 -10.03
C SER A 174 -1.55 6.35 -10.03
N LYS A 175 -1.57 7.61 -9.56
CA LYS A 175 -0.41 8.53 -9.60
C LYS A 175 0.86 7.93 -9.02
N GLU A 176 0.76 7.18 -7.92
CA GLU A 176 1.94 6.60 -7.27
C GLU A 176 2.72 5.65 -8.21
N TYR A 177 2.00 4.93 -9.06
CA TYR A 177 2.56 4.02 -10.07
C TYR A 177 2.96 4.76 -11.35
N LEU A 178 2.08 5.62 -11.87
CA LEU A 178 2.21 6.25 -13.18
C LEU A 178 3.11 7.50 -13.20
N ALA A 179 3.43 8.10 -12.05
CA ALA A 179 4.19 9.34 -11.98
C ALA A 179 5.26 9.39 -10.88
N GLU A 180 5.07 8.66 -9.77
CA GLU A 180 5.91 8.84 -8.57
C GLU A 180 6.82 7.63 -8.25
N GLY A 181 6.64 6.48 -8.92
CA GLY A 181 7.43 5.24 -8.71
C GLY A 181 8.91 5.29 -9.16
N GLY A 182 9.38 6.44 -9.66
CA GLY A 182 10.72 6.60 -10.22
C GLY A 182 10.82 6.17 -11.69
N SER A 183 11.86 6.62 -12.40
CA SER A 183 11.92 6.55 -13.87
C SER A 183 11.79 5.14 -14.46
N GLY A 184 12.32 4.12 -13.77
CA GLY A 184 12.21 2.72 -14.21
C GLY A 184 10.80 2.15 -14.04
N SER A 185 10.24 2.24 -12.82
CA SER A 185 8.91 1.71 -12.50
C SER A 185 7.80 2.47 -13.24
N THR A 186 7.89 3.80 -13.33
CA THR A 186 6.91 4.61 -14.04
C THR A 186 6.84 4.28 -15.53
N PHE A 187 7.98 4.00 -16.18
CA PHE A 187 7.98 3.60 -17.59
C PHE A 187 7.27 2.24 -17.77
N GLN A 188 7.54 1.30 -16.88
CA GLN A 188 6.91 -0.02 -16.88
C GLN A 188 5.38 0.07 -16.73
N TRP A 189 4.92 0.81 -15.73
CA TRP A 189 3.48 1.01 -15.52
C TRP A 189 2.82 1.80 -16.65
N THR A 190 3.52 2.74 -17.27
CA THR A 190 3.04 3.45 -18.47
C THR A 190 2.77 2.49 -19.63
N VAL A 191 3.64 1.50 -19.84
CA VAL A 191 3.49 0.49 -20.89
C VAL A 191 2.39 -0.51 -20.56
N ALA A 192 2.32 -0.94 -19.30
CA ALA A 192 1.43 -2.00 -18.87
C ALA A 192 -0.02 -1.51 -18.64
N ALA A 193 -0.20 -0.35 -18.00
CA ALA A 193 -1.49 0.25 -17.69
C ALA A 193 -1.91 1.33 -18.69
N GLU A 194 -1.36 2.53 -18.60
CA GLU A 194 -1.53 3.60 -19.61
C GLU A 194 -0.65 4.79 -19.25
N PRO A 195 -0.41 5.73 -20.19
CA PRO A 195 0.31 6.96 -19.88
C PRO A 195 -0.34 7.82 -18.80
N TRP A 196 0.50 8.43 -17.95
CA TRP A 196 0.08 9.41 -16.95
C TRP A 196 -0.55 10.65 -17.58
N ARG A 197 -1.74 11.03 -17.10
CA ARG A 197 -2.46 12.24 -17.53
C ARG A 197 -1.98 13.48 -16.79
N GLY A 198 -0.71 13.82 -16.94
CA GLY A 198 -0.06 14.92 -16.21
C GLY A 198 -0.72 16.30 -16.40
N ALA A 199 -1.33 16.56 -17.57
CA ALA A 199 -2.06 17.80 -17.81
C ALA A 199 -3.34 17.90 -16.95
N ASP A 200 -4.15 16.83 -16.91
CA ASP A 200 -5.36 16.79 -16.07
C ASP A 200 -4.99 16.87 -14.59
N ALA A 201 -3.97 16.10 -14.18
CA ALA A 201 -3.46 16.11 -12.81
C ALA A 201 -2.99 17.51 -12.37
N SER A 202 -2.24 18.21 -13.22
CA SER A 202 -1.78 19.57 -12.94
C SER A 202 -2.96 20.53 -12.73
N VAL A 203 -4.05 20.38 -13.47
CA VAL A 203 -5.24 21.23 -13.26
C VAL A 203 -5.92 20.89 -11.94
N LEU A 204 -6.12 19.61 -11.64
CA LEU A 204 -6.75 19.17 -10.38
C LEU A 204 -5.95 19.61 -9.15
N GLU A 205 -4.62 19.48 -9.18
CA GLU A 205 -3.75 19.81 -8.05
C GLU A 205 -3.64 21.31 -7.77
N ASN A 206 -3.93 22.15 -8.78
CA ASN A 206 -3.96 23.61 -8.65
C ASN A 206 -5.36 24.18 -8.44
N ASP A 207 -6.41 23.37 -8.59
CA ASP A 207 -7.79 23.81 -8.37
C ASP A 207 -8.10 23.96 -6.86
N PRO A 208 -8.72 25.08 -6.40
CA PRO A 208 -8.96 25.34 -4.98
C PRO A 208 -9.84 24.32 -4.24
N ILE A 209 -10.68 23.57 -4.99
CA ILE A 209 -11.57 22.54 -4.42
C ILE A 209 -10.92 21.17 -4.55
N ALA A 210 -10.48 20.79 -5.75
CA ALA A 210 -9.88 19.48 -5.98
C ALA A 210 -8.62 19.27 -5.14
N LYS A 211 -7.77 20.30 -4.95
CA LYS A 211 -6.59 20.20 -4.08
C LYS A 211 -6.92 19.79 -2.64
N LYS A 212 -8.08 20.19 -2.10
CA LYS A 212 -8.50 19.81 -0.73
C LYS A 212 -8.95 18.35 -0.68
N ILE A 213 -9.66 17.89 -1.72
CA ILE A 213 -10.07 16.49 -1.87
C ILE A 213 -8.82 15.61 -2.02
N ILE A 214 -7.87 16.03 -2.85
CA ILE A 214 -6.58 15.35 -3.07
C ILE A 214 -5.74 15.30 -1.80
N ALA A 215 -5.69 16.39 -1.02
CA ALA A 215 -4.99 16.41 0.26
C ALA A 215 -5.58 15.38 1.24
N ALA A 216 -6.91 15.23 1.26
CA ALA A 216 -7.56 14.19 2.03
C ALA A 216 -7.27 12.78 1.48
N TRP A 217 -7.20 12.62 0.15
CA TRP A 217 -6.89 11.35 -0.51
C TRP A 217 -5.51 10.79 -0.14
N GLN A 218 -4.52 11.63 0.18
CA GLN A 218 -3.15 11.19 0.47
C GLN A 218 -3.03 10.13 1.58
N ARG A 219 -4.03 9.97 2.46
CA ARG A 219 -4.04 8.90 3.48
C ARG A 219 -4.18 7.49 2.89
N TRP A 220 -4.57 7.37 1.63
CA TRP A 220 -4.76 6.11 0.90
C TRP A 220 -3.61 5.82 -0.07
N CYS A 221 -2.50 6.58 -0.02
CA CYS A 221 -1.35 6.44 -0.92
C CYS A 221 -0.02 6.21 -0.15
N GLY A 222 0.97 5.68 -0.87
CA GLY A 222 2.34 5.46 -0.39
C GLY A 222 2.48 4.35 0.65
N ASP A 223 3.69 4.22 1.20
CA ASP A 223 4.12 3.12 2.10
C ASP A 223 3.29 2.95 3.40
N ARG A 224 2.38 3.87 3.71
CA ARG A 224 1.54 3.84 4.92
C ARG A 224 0.08 4.14 4.62
N LYS A 225 -0.33 3.78 3.41
CA LYS A 225 -1.72 3.92 3.00
C LYS A 225 -2.63 3.17 3.95
N GLN A 226 -3.80 3.76 4.17
CA GLN A 226 -4.95 3.07 4.71
C GLN A 226 -5.53 2.15 3.62
N HIS A 227 -6.14 1.04 4.03
CA HIS A 227 -6.90 0.18 3.15
C HIS A 227 -8.39 0.47 3.31
N LEU A 228 -9.12 0.50 2.19
CA LEU A 228 -10.58 0.50 2.23
C LEU A 228 -11.03 -0.85 2.80
N ILE A 229 -11.89 -0.83 3.81
CA ILE A 229 -12.45 -2.06 4.39
C ILE A 229 -13.87 -2.25 3.84
N ASP A 230 -14.11 -3.35 3.14
CA ASP A 230 -15.44 -3.66 2.60
C ASP A 230 -16.33 -4.39 3.62
N VAL A 231 -17.60 -4.61 3.26
CA VAL A 231 -18.58 -5.29 4.14
C VAL A 231 -18.24 -6.74 4.48
N ALA A 232 -17.32 -7.37 3.74
CA ALA A 232 -16.83 -8.71 4.00
C ALA A 232 -15.53 -8.71 4.83
N GLY A 233 -14.99 -7.53 5.18
CA GLY A 233 -13.73 -7.38 5.90
C GLY A 233 -12.50 -7.56 5.01
N GLY A 234 -12.66 -7.47 3.68
CA GLY A 234 -11.55 -7.36 2.75
C GLY A 234 -10.86 -6.01 2.87
N GLU A 235 -9.57 -5.98 2.57
CA GLU A 235 -8.73 -4.78 2.61
C GLU A 235 -8.37 -4.44 1.17
N VAL A 236 -8.68 -3.23 0.72
CA VAL A 236 -8.44 -2.83 -0.67
C VAL A 236 -7.44 -1.68 -0.71
N ASP A 237 -6.41 -1.90 -1.49
CA ASP A 237 -5.40 -0.91 -1.87
C ASP A 237 -5.94 -0.10 -3.05
N MET A 238 -6.42 1.11 -2.76
CA MET A 238 -7.15 1.89 -3.76
C MET A 238 -6.30 2.35 -4.95
N PRO A 239 -5.05 2.84 -4.76
CA PRO A 239 -4.15 3.10 -5.89
C PRO A 239 -3.80 1.84 -6.70
N HIS A 240 -3.52 0.71 -6.03
CA HIS A 240 -3.20 -0.54 -6.72
C HIS A 240 -4.41 -1.03 -7.54
N MET A 241 -5.61 -1.06 -6.94
CA MET A 241 -6.87 -1.36 -7.63
C MET A 241 -7.07 -0.48 -8.86
N ALA A 242 -6.75 0.82 -8.75
CA ALA A 242 -6.92 1.73 -9.87
C ALA A 242 -5.96 1.42 -11.03
N VAL A 243 -4.67 1.17 -10.74
CA VAL A 243 -3.68 0.92 -11.80
C VAL A 243 -3.86 -0.46 -12.43
N THR A 244 -4.22 -1.48 -11.65
CA THR A 244 -4.53 -2.83 -12.17
C THR A 244 -5.77 -2.80 -13.04
N THR A 245 -6.82 -2.07 -12.63
CA THR A 245 -8.03 -1.89 -13.46
C THR A 245 -7.67 -1.27 -14.81
N LEU A 246 -6.82 -0.24 -14.82
CA LEU A 246 -6.33 0.36 -16.08
C LEU A 246 -5.52 -0.64 -16.91
N GLY A 247 -4.68 -1.45 -16.27
CA GLY A 247 -3.95 -2.55 -16.89
C GLY A 247 -4.85 -3.55 -17.60
N TYR A 248 -5.91 -4.01 -16.96
CA TYR A 248 -6.90 -4.90 -17.57
C TYR A 248 -7.74 -4.25 -18.67
N LEU A 249 -7.93 -2.93 -18.63
CA LEU A 249 -8.61 -2.19 -19.69
C LEU A 249 -7.70 -1.94 -20.92
N ASN A 250 -6.40 -2.10 -20.75
CA ASN A 250 -5.42 -1.75 -21.75
C ASN A 250 -5.05 -2.96 -22.60
N THR A 251 -5.40 -2.90 -23.88
CA THR A 251 -5.06 -3.93 -24.87
C THR A 251 -3.66 -3.65 -25.45
N ASN A 252 -2.62 -3.82 -24.63
CA ASN A 252 -1.23 -3.59 -25.01
C ASN A 252 -0.45 -4.90 -25.22
N VAL A 253 0.85 -4.77 -25.49
CA VAL A 253 1.81 -5.89 -25.72
C VAL A 253 2.00 -6.77 -24.48
N VAL A 254 1.74 -6.22 -23.30
CA VAL A 254 1.85 -6.93 -22.02
C VAL A 254 0.53 -7.64 -21.76
N PRO A 255 0.50 -8.96 -21.48
CA PRO A 255 -0.72 -9.62 -21.06
C PRO A 255 -1.28 -8.94 -19.80
N ASP A 256 -2.54 -8.56 -19.85
CA ASP A 256 -3.26 -7.81 -18.81
C ASP A 256 -2.97 -8.26 -17.37
N ARG A 257 -3.02 -9.57 -17.11
CA ARG A 257 -2.72 -10.21 -15.81
C ARG A 257 -1.40 -9.81 -15.16
N TRP A 258 -0.38 -9.43 -15.94
CA TRP A 258 0.92 -8.98 -15.41
C TRP A 258 0.86 -7.61 -14.74
N THR A 259 -0.21 -6.84 -14.98
CA THR A 259 -0.44 -5.58 -14.26
C THR A 259 -0.99 -5.79 -12.86
N GLY A 260 -1.50 -6.98 -12.55
CA GLY A 260 -2.03 -7.37 -11.24
C GLY A 260 -1.43 -8.68 -10.74
N TRP A 261 -2.28 -9.66 -10.45
CA TRP A 261 -1.92 -10.88 -9.71
C TRP A 261 -0.68 -11.63 -10.22
N ALA A 262 -0.43 -11.66 -11.54
CA ALA A 262 0.73 -12.36 -12.08
C ALA A 262 2.04 -11.61 -11.78
N GLY A 263 2.00 -10.27 -11.80
CA GLY A 263 3.12 -9.42 -11.42
C GLY A 263 3.43 -9.53 -9.92
N ASP A 264 2.39 -9.50 -9.09
CA ASP A 264 2.53 -9.65 -7.63
C ASP A 264 3.04 -11.04 -7.26
N LEU A 265 2.50 -12.10 -7.88
CA LEU A 265 3.01 -13.45 -7.67
C LEU A 265 4.47 -13.57 -8.10
N ALA A 266 4.86 -12.96 -9.22
CA ALA A 266 6.25 -12.96 -9.69
C ALA A 266 7.21 -12.23 -8.73
N THR A 267 6.80 -11.11 -8.14
CA THR A 267 7.63 -10.44 -7.12
C THR A 267 7.73 -11.29 -5.84
N ALA A 268 6.65 -11.98 -5.44
CA ALA A 268 6.68 -12.91 -4.30
C ALA A 268 7.58 -14.13 -4.56
N MET A 269 7.66 -14.63 -5.80
CA MET A 269 8.65 -15.63 -6.19
C MET A 269 10.09 -15.10 -5.99
N GLY A 270 10.33 -13.83 -6.31
CA GLY A 270 11.61 -13.16 -6.05
C GLY A 270 11.96 -13.11 -4.55
N GLU A 271 11.01 -12.75 -3.70
CA GLU A 271 11.19 -12.70 -2.25
C GLU A 271 11.38 -14.11 -1.64
N LEU A 272 10.67 -15.13 -2.14
CA LEU A 272 10.86 -16.52 -1.71
C LEU A 272 12.23 -17.08 -2.16
N GLN A 273 12.69 -16.75 -3.37
CA GLN A 273 14.05 -17.08 -3.82
C GLN A 273 15.10 -16.41 -2.94
N LYS A 274 14.89 -15.14 -2.58
CA LYS A 274 15.76 -14.41 -1.65
C LYS A 274 15.82 -15.10 -0.29
N LEU A 275 14.68 -15.49 0.27
CA LEU A 275 14.59 -16.27 1.51
C LEU A 275 15.39 -17.59 1.42
N LYS A 276 15.19 -18.36 0.33
CA LYS A 276 15.92 -19.61 0.06
C LYS A 276 17.43 -19.39 0.05
N ASN A 277 17.88 -18.34 -0.64
CA ASN A 277 19.30 -18.01 -0.77
C ASN A 277 19.93 -17.57 0.56
N TRP A 278 19.20 -16.79 1.37
CA TRP A 278 19.67 -16.32 2.68
C TRP A 278 19.78 -17.44 3.71
N ASN A 279 19.05 -18.54 3.51
CA ASN A 279 18.96 -19.65 4.43
C ASN A 279 19.48 -20.96 3.82
N LYS A 280 20.46 -20.89 2.91
CA LYS A 280 21.03 -22.07 2.20
C LYS A 280 21.57 -23.18 3.10
N ASP A 281 21.96 -22.86 4.32
CA ASP A 281 22.41 -23.78 5.37
C ASP A 281 21.24 -24.51 6.05
N ARG A 282 20.01 -24.07 5.81
CA ARG A 282 18.76 -24.59 6.34
C ARG A 282 17.96 -25.15 5.17
N GLN A 283 17.45 -26.38 5.28
CA GLN A 283 16.56 -26.93 4.25
C GLN A 283 15.22 -26.20 4.31
N VAL A 284 15.10 -25.06 3.61
CA VAL A 284 13.89 -24.22 3.61
C VAL A 284 12.72 -25.03 3.05
N ASN A 285 11.64 -25.13 3.82
CA ASN A 285 10.38 -25.68 3.33
C ASN A 285 9.66 -24.62 2.49
N LEU A 286 9.86 -24.67 1.17
CA LEU A 286 9.34 -23.67 0.23
C LEU A 286 7.81 -23.60 0.23
N ASP A 287 7.10 -24.73 0.29
CA ASP A 287 5.63 -24.74 0.30
C ASP A 287 5.08 -24.00 1.53
N ARG A 288 5.69 -24.20 2.71
CA ARG A 288 5.28 -23.53 3.94
C ARG A 288 5.67 -22.05 3.94
N ALA A 289 6.87 -21.72 3.46
CA ALA A 289 7.33 -20.35 3.36
C ALA A 289 6.52 -19.53 2.35
N ALA A 290 6.17 -20.12 1.19
CA ALA A 290 5.31 -19.50 0.18
C ALA A 290 3.94 -19.13 0.75
N ARG A 291 3.33 -20.03 1.54
CA ARG A 291 2.07 -19.75 2.25
C ARG A 291 2.20 -18.62 3.28
N GLY A 292 3.38 -18.42 3.86
CA GLY A 292 3.68 -17.31 4.76
C GLY A 292 3.97 -15.98 4.05
N LEU A 293 3.97 -15.96 2.71
CA LEU A 293 4.17 -14.73 1.92
C LEU A 293 2.93 -14.41 1.08
N VAL A 294 2.41 -15.38 0.32
CA VAL A 294 1.31 -15.16 -0.62
C VAL A 294 -0.03 -15.00 0.10
N GLY A 295 -0.70 -13.88 -0.14
CA GLY A 295 -2.01 -13.54 0.41
C GLY A 295 -2.02 -13.25 1.91
N GLN A 296 -0.84 -13.02 2.51
CA GLN A 296 -0.72 -12.68 3.93
C GLN A 296 -0.91 -11.17 4.18
N LYS A 297 -1.32 -10.82 5.39
CA LYS A 297 -1.46 -9.42 5.83
C LYS A 297 -0.11 -8.85 6.28
N ASP A 298 -0.10 -7.60 6.73
CA ASP A 298 1.12 -6.90 7.18
C ASP A 298 1.84 -7.63 8.34
N ASP A 299 1.15 -8.48 9.10
CA ASP A 299 1.78 -9.29 10.16
C ASP A 299 2.46 -10.58 9.66
N TYR A 300 2.63 -10.76 8.34
CA TYR A 300 3.19 -11.96 7.69
C TYR A 300 4.51 -12.45 8.28
N LEU A 301 5.38 -11.57 8.79
CA LEU A 301 6.66 -11.97 9.41
C LEU A 301 6.47 -12.84 10.66
N SER A 302 5.28 -12.82 11.26
CA SER A 302 4.90 -13.70 12.37
C SER A 302 4.37 -15.07 11.92
N ASP A 303 4.20 -15.29 10.61
CA ASP A 303 3.65 -16.54 10.09
C ASP A 303 4.54 -17.74 10.47
N PRO A 304 3.95 -18.84 11.00
CA PRO A 304 4.70 -20.02 11.39
C PRO A 304 5.56 -20.63 10.27
N GLY A 305 5.22 -20.39 9.00
CA GLY A 305 5.97 -20.79 7.82
C GLY A 305 7.27 -20.04 7.60
N LEU A 306 7.44 -18.86 8.19
CA LEU A 306 8.66 -18.07 8.15
C LEU A 306 9.52 -18.19 9.42
N SER A 307 8.96 -18.81 10.46
CA SER A 307 9.62 -18.98 11.76
C SER A 307 10.94 -19.74 11.66
N GLY A 308 11.98 -19.19 12.28
CA GLY A 308 13.31 -19.80 12.33
C GLY A 308 14.15 -19.58 11.08
N TYR A 309 13.72 -18.76 10.12
CA TYR A 309 14.55 -18.32 9.01
C TYR A 309 15.12 -16.91 9.22
N THR A 310 16.18 -16.61 8.48
CA THR A 310 16.75 -15.28 8.34
C THR A 310 15.83 -14.46 7.43
N LEU A 311 15.10 -13.51 8.02
CA LEU A 311 14.17 -12.62 7.32
C LEU A 311 14.74 -11.20 7.10
N TYR A 312 15.86 -10.89 7.75
CA TYR A 312 16.58 -9.62 7.68
C TYR A 312 18.06 -9.89 7.45
N LYS A 313 18.66 -9.20 6.49
CA LYS A 313 20.09 -9.38 6.18
C LYS A 313 20.64 -8.13 5.50
N ASP A 314 21.79 -7.66 5.98
CA ASP A 314 22.56 -6.56 5.36
C ASP A 314 21.75 -5.27 5.10
N GLY A 315 20.79 -4.96 5.99
CA GLY A 315 19.91 -3.79 5.86
C GLY A 315 18.71 -3.98 4.93
N ASP A 316 18.55 -5.16 4.32
CA ASP A 316 17.38 -5.58 3.57
C ASP A 316 16.51 -6.57 4.37
N HIS A 317 15.27 -6.78 3.92
CA HIS A 317 14.34 -7.75 4.51
C HIS A 317 13.49 -8.44 3.43
N ILE A 318 12.93 -9.61 3.77
CA ILE A 318 11.95 -10.32 2.94
C ILE A 318 10.65 -9.52 2.96
N ARG A 319 10.16 -9.11 1.80
CA ARG A 319 8.94 -8.27 1.65
C ARG A 319 7.69 -9.12 1.38
N ASN A 320 6.53 -8.58 1.75
CA ASN A 320 5.22 -9.13 1.39
C ASN A 320 4.65 -8.42 0.15
N THR A 321 5.04 -8.89 -1.03
CA THR A 321 4.75 -8.22 -2.33
C THR A 321 3.57 -8.83 -3.09
N CYS A 322 2.94 -9.86 -2.53
CA CYS A 322 1.71 -10.48 -3.04
C CYS A 322 0.77 -10.60 -1.85
N ASN A 323 0.48 -9.46 -1.22
CA ASN A 323 -0.18 -9.40 0.09
C ASN A 323 -1.71 -9.52 -0.04
N TYR A 324 -2.39 -9.63 1.09
CA TYR A 324 -3.84 -9.77 1.14
C TYR A 324 -4.60 -8.61 0.48
N ALA A 325 -4.10 -7.38 0.60
CA ALA A 325 -4.76 -6.19 0.06
C ALA A 325 -4.62 -6.11 -1.46
N ASP A 326 -3.44 -6.44 -1.99
CA ASP A 326 -3.19 -6.58 -3.43
C ASP A 326 -4.09 -7.68 -4.02
N MET A 327 -4.18 -8.85 -3.37
CA MET A 327 -5.07 -9.92 -3.82
C MET A 327 -6.56 -9.54 -3.83
N CYS A 328 -6.99 -8.66 -2.92
CA CYS A 328 -8.35 -8.12 -3.00
C CYS A 328 -8.49 -7.21 -4.22
N SER A 329 -7.54 -6.29 -4.39
CA SER A 329 -7.49 -5.30 -5.46
C SER A 329 -7.44 -5.94 -6.85
N ASP A 330 -6.65 -7.01 -7.02
CA ASP A 330 -6.51 -7.78 -8.26
C ASP A 330 -7.79 -8.49 -8.68
N GLY A 331 -8.40 -9.21 -7.74
CA GLY A 331 -9.66 -9.91 -7.98
C GLY A 331 -10.77 -8.93 -8.36
N ASP A 332 -10.80 -7.79 -7.68
CA ASP A 332 -11.74 -6.71 -7.95
C ASP A 332 -11.48 -6.07 -9.34
N ALA A 333 -10.23 -5.77 -9.68
CA ALA A 333 -9.84 -5.13 -10.94
C ALA A 333 -10.26 -5.91 -12.18
N ILE A 334 -10.20 -7.25 -12.14
CA ILE A 334 -10.70 -8.14 -13.21
C ILE A 334 -12.21 -7.90 -13.45
N VAL A 335 -12.99 -7.77 -12.37
CA VAL A 335 -14.43 -7.47 -12.47
C VAL A 335 -14.64 -6.05 -12.98
N PHE A 336 -13.82 -5.10 -12.51
CA PHE A 336 -13.98 -3.69 -12.79
C PHE A 336 -13.73 -3.41 -14.27
N ALA A 337 -12.64 -3.95 -14.83
CA ALA A 337 -12.34 -3.85 -16.25
C ALA A 337 -13.42 -4.49 -17.13
N ARG A 338 -14.08 -5.55 -16.64
CA ARG A 338 -15.18 -6.24 -17.33
C ARG A 338 -16.51 -5.47 -17.28
N GLU A 339 -16.78 -4.69 -16.23
CA GLU A 339 -18.11 -4.12 -15.95
C GLU A 339 -18.18 -2.59 -16.05
N LEU A 340 -17.12 -1.85 -15.72
CA LEU A 340 -17.08 -0.39 -15.82
C LEU A 340 -17.33 0.12 -17.26
N PRO A 341 -16.75 -0.47 -18.33
CA PRO A 341 -17.01 -0.01 -19.69
C PRO A 341 -18.47 -0.18 -20.16
N LYS A 342 -19.27 -0.98 -19.44
CA LYS A 342 -20.68 -1.26 -19.76
C LYS A 342 -21.65 -0.32 -19.05
N GLN A 343 -21.15 0.57 -18.19
CA GLN A 343 -21.98 1.50 -17.44
C GLN A 343 -22.53 2.61 -18.35
N ASN A 344 -23.74 3.07 -18.05
CA ASN A 344 -24.32 4.22 -18.74
C ASN A 344 -23.59 5.51 -18.34
N GLU A 345 -23.41 6.40 -19.30
CA GLU A 345 -22.63 7.62 -19.08
C GLU A 345 -23.32 8.57 -18.07
N HIS A 346 -22.63 8.85 -16.96
CA HIS A 346 -22.95 9.91 -16.03
C HIS A 346 -21.69 10.31 -15.24
N THR A 347 -21.81 11.30 -14.35
CA THR A 347 -20.64 11.84 -13.62
C THR A 347 -20.03 10.86 -12.65
N HIS A 348 -20.85 10.15 -11.89
CA HIS A 348 -20.44 9.33 -10.73
C HIS A 348 -20.30 7.84 -11.01
N ILE A 349 -19.82 7.46 -12.20
CA ILE A 349 -19.79 6.05 -12.60
C ILE A 349 -18.88 5.26 -11.67
N LEU A 350 -17.66 5.76 -11.40
CA LEU A 350 -16.70 5.04 -10.59
C LEU A 350 -17.19 4.94 -9.15
N SER A 351 -17.53 6.06 -8.51
CA SER A 351 -17.93 6.03 -7.10
C SER A 351 -19.17 5.17 -6.86
N ASN A 352 -20.19 5.25 -7.73
CA ASN A 352 -21.41 4.46 -7.58
C ASN A 352 -21.15 2.97 -7.79
N PHE A 353 -20.32 2.62 -8.77
CA PHE A 353 -19.93 1.25 -9.04
C PHE A 353 -19.16 0.65 -7.86
N LEU A 354 -18.15 1.37 -7.35
CA LEU A 354 -17.37 0.94 -6.18
C LEU A 354 -18.26 0.79 -4.93
N GLY A 355 -19.13 1.77 -4.66
CA GLY A 355 -20.07 1.72 -3.53
C GLY A 355 -20.99 0.50 -3.60
N SER A 356 -21.55 0.20 -4.77
CA SER A 356 -22.37 -1.00 -4.98
C SER A 356 -21.58 -2.30 -4.88
N TYR A 357 -20.35 -2.34 -5.39
CA TYR A 357 -19.52 -3.55 -5.37
C TYR A 357 -19.07 -3.89 -3.95
N TYR A 358 -18.53 -2.91 -3.22
CA TYR A 358 -17.97 -3.11 -1.87
C TYR A 358 -19.00 -3.27 -0.77
N THR A 359 -20.29 -3.15 -1.09
CA THR A 359 -21.42 -3.47 -0.20
C THR A 359 -22.13 -4.79 -0.55
N ASP A 360 -21.73 -5.46 -1.63
CA ASP A 360 -22.34 -6.72 -2.09
C ASP A 360 -21.51 -7.94 -1.66
N LYS A 361 -21.84 -8.50 -0.49
CA LYS A 361 -21.18 -9.70 0.05
C LYS A 361 -21.17 -10.90 -0.91
N ALA A 362 -22.19 -11.04 -1.78
CA ALA A 362 -22.25 -12.17 -2.70
C ALA A 362 -21.24 -12.01 -3.85
N ARG A 363 -21.01 -10.78 -4.33
CA ARG A 363 -19.92 -10.48 -5.27
C ARG A 363 -18.57 -10.71 -4.60
N LEU A 364 -18.38 -10.17 -3.39
CA LEU A 364 -17.13 -10.27 -2.66
C LEU A 364 -16.74 -11.72 -2.32
N ALA A 365 -17.70 -12.62 -2.13
CA ALA A 365 -17.43 -14.05 -1.91
C ALA A 365 -16.73 -14.76 -3.10
N ASN A 366 -16.68 -14.10 -4.27
CA ASN A 366 -16.03 -14.63 -5.47
C ASN A 366 -14.77 -13.85 -5.88
N ARG A 367 -14.38 -12.77 -5.20
CA ARG A 367 -13.29 -11.89 -5.68
C ARG A 367 -11.98 -12.64 -5.98
N PHE A 368 -11.56 -13.54 -5.10
CA PHE A 368 -10.31 -14.28 -5.30
C PHE A 368 -10.46 -15.34 -6.39
N LYS A 369 -11.69 -15.85 -6.60
CA LYS A 369 -11.99 -16.81 -7.66
C LYS A 369 -11.94 -16.15 -9.04
N GLU A 370 -12.18 -14.84 -9.14
CA GLU A 370 -12.01 -14.09 -10.41
C GLU A 370 -10.57 -14.20 -10.93
N ILE A 371 -9.56 -14.25 -10.05
CA ILE A 371 -8.16 -14.50 -10.42
C ILE A 371 -8.03 -15.87 -11.10
N ALA A 372 -8.50 -16.94 -10.46
CA ALA A 372 -8.46 -18.29 -11.03
C ALA A 372 -9.28 -18.40 -12.33
N TRP A 373 -10.48 -17.82 -12.37
CA TRP A 373 -11.35 -17.85 -13.54
C TRP A 373 -10.76 -17.08 -14.73
N SER A 374 -9.96 -16.03 -14.50
CA SER A 374 -9.29 -15.27 -15.55
C SER A 374 -8.35 -16.12 -16.42
N VAL A 375 -7.82 -17.22 -15.85
CA VAL A 375 -6.96 -18.19 -16.53
C VAL A 375 -7.67 -19.54 -16.76
N GLY A 376 -8.98 -19.62 -16.57
CA GLY A 376 -9.76 -20.84 -16.80
C GLY A 376 -9.68 -21.89 -15.68
N ALA A 377 -8.98 -21.62 -14.58
CA ALA A 377 -8.91 -22.50 -13.43
C ALA A 377 -10.23 -22.45 -12.63
N LYS A 378 -10.88 -23.60 -12.42
CA LYS A 378 -12.16 -23.68 -11.69
C LYS A 378 -12.05 -24.39 -10.34
N GLN A 379 -10.95 -25.08 -10.07
CA GLN A 379 -10.73 -25.85 -8.86
C GLN A 379 -9.26 -25.75 -8.45
N GLU A 380 -8.96 -25.95 -7.16
CA GLU A 380 -7.59 -25.87 -6.63
C GLU A 380 -6.64 -26.84 -7.36
N GLY A 381 -7.12 -28.04 -7.69
CA GLY A 381 -6.31 -29.12 -8.26
C GLY A 381 -5.65 -28.82 -9.60
N ASN A 382 -6.19 -27.88 -10.39
CA ASN A 382 -5.57 -27.44 -11.65
C ASN A 382 -5.07 -25.98 -11.61
N ALA A 383 -5.49 -25.19 -10.62
CA ALA A 383 -5.18 -23.77 -10.55
C ALA A 383 -3.68 -23.48 -10.47
N ALA A 384 -2.92 -24.27 -9.70
CA ALA A 384 -1.47 -24.08 -9.60
C ALA A 384 -0.78 -24.18 -10.99
N THR A 385 -1.17 -25.17 -11.81
CA THR A 385 -0.64 -25.35 -13.16
C THR A 385 -1.03 -24.19 -14.07
N GLU A 386 -2.30 -23.75 -14.04
CA GLU A 386 -2.73 -22.59 -14.82
C GLU A 386 -1.97 -21.31 -14.41
N PHE A 387 -1.67 -21.13 -13.12
CA PHE A 387 -0.85 -20.01 -12.67
C PHE A 387 0.60 -20.12 -13.15
N GLU A 388 1.22 -21.31 -13.10
CA GLU A 388 2.56 -21.51 -13.64
C GLU A 388 2.61 -21.16 -15.14
N ASP A 389 1.67 -21.71 -15.93
CA ASP A 389 1.61 -21.46 -17.38
C ASP A 389 1.43 -19.98 -17.72
N ASN A 390 0.72 -19.23 -16.88
CA ASN A 390 0.45 -17.81 -17.06
C ASN A 390 1.44 -16.87 -16.36
N THR A 391 2.46 -17.41 -15.69
CA THR A 391 3.57 -16.66 -15.07
C THR A 391 4.94 -17.01 -15.64
N THR A 392 5.01 -17.93 -16.60
CA THR A 392 6.27 -18.30 -17.27
C THR A 392 6.73 -17.28 -18.34
N LEU A 393 8.05 -17.15 -18.45
CA LEU A 393 8.83 -16.10 -19.13
C LEU A 393 8.61 -15.87 -20.64
N SER A 394 7.71 -16.58 -21.31
CA SER A 394 7.58 -16.43 -22.77
C SER A 394 6.96 -15.10 -23.24
N ASP A 395 6.42 -14.28 -22.32
CA ASP A 395 5.64 -13.09 -22.67
C ASP A 395 6.17 -11.72 -22.18
N ALA A 396 7.28 -11.58 -21.42
CA ALA A 396 7.50 -10.31 -20.70
C ALA A 396 8.93 -9.74 -20.67
N ILE A 397 9.06 -8.53 -21.21
CA ILE A 397 10.08 -7.51 -20.87
C ILE A 397 10.13 -7.23 -19.34
N PHE A 398 9.12 -7.67 -18.56
CA PHE A 398 8.96 -7.42 -17.14
C PHE A 398 9.54 -8.52 -16.23
N SER A 399 9.76 -9.74 -16.73
CA SER A 399 10.29 -10.83 -15.88
C SER A 399 11.75 -10.56 -15.47
N ASP A 400 12.55 -9.97 -16.37
CA ASP A 400 13.94 -9.56 -16.10
C ASP A 400 14.05 -8.41 -15.07
N LEU A 401 12.95 -7.72 -14.74
CA LEU A 401 12.98 -6.53 -13.88
C LEU A 401 12.39 -6.73 -12.48
N LEU A 402 11.59 -7.79 -12.26
CA LEU A 402 10.81 -7.96 -11.02
C LEU A 402 11.39 -9.01 -10.06
N ALA A 403 12.14 -9.99 -10.55
CA ALA A 403 12.88 -10.92 -9.71
C ALA A 403 14.38 -10.63 -9.85
N SER A 404 15.12 -10.64 -8.74
CA SER A 404 16.58 -10.52 -8.72
C SER A 404 17.25 -11.76 -9.36
N GLY A 405 17.03 -11.98 -10.66
CA GLY A 405 17.31 -13.22 -11.39
C GLY A 405 16.09 -14.13 -11.55
N THR A 406 16.19 -15.12 -12.44
CA THR A 406 15.14 -16.12 -12.68
C THR A 406 14.95 -17.02 -11.44
N PRO A 407 13.74 -17.07 -10.84
CA PRO A 407 13.46 -17.96 -9.72
C PRO A 407 13.62 -19.45 -10.11
N ASP A 408 14.04 -20.26 -9.15
CA ASP A 408 14.12 -21.70 -9.31
C ASP A 408 12.71 -22.29 -9.54
N SER A 409 12.62 -23.39 -10.31
CA SER A 409 11.32 -24.01 -10.62
C SER A 409 10.54 -24.46 -9.37
N ASP A 410 11.24 -24.89 -8.32
CA ASP A 410 10.63 -25.29 -7.04
C ASP A 410 10.03 -24.09 -6.28
N VAL A 411 10.61 -22.89 -6.44
CA VAL A 411 10.08 -21.62 -5.90
C VAL A 411 8.82 -21.21 -6.66
N ILE A 412 8.85 -21.26 -7.99
CA ILE A 412 7.69 -20.95 -8.85
C ILE A 412 6.51 -21.86 -8.45
N THR A 413 6.73 -23.17 -8.45
CA THR A 413 5.69 -24.14 -8.08
C THR A 413 5.16 -23.94 -6.66
N ALA A 414 6.01 -23.60 -5.68
CA ALA A 414 5.57 -23.33 -4.31
C ALA A 414 4.67 -22.09 -4.23
N CYS A 415 5.01 -21.00 -4.91
CA CYS A 415 4.20 -19.78 -4.97
C CYS A 415 2.86 -20.01 -5.68
N CYS A 416 2.85 -20.69 -6.84
CA CYS A 416 1.62 -21.00 -7.56
C CYS A 416 0.68 -21.91 -6.75
N LYS A 417 1.22 -22.90 -6.02
CA LYS A 417 0.43 -23.70 -5.07
C LYS A 417 -0.11 -22.88 -3.90
N ALA A 418 0.69 -21.96 -3.36
CA ALA A 418 0.25 -21.08 -2.27
C ALA A 418 -0.91 -20.19 -2.72
N LEU A 419 -0.84 -19.60 -3.92
CA LEU A 419 -1.92 -18.80 -4.50
C LEU A 419 -3.19 -19.65 -4.72
N ALA A 420 -3.06 -20.85 -5.30
CA ALA A 420 -4.17 -21.76 -5.47
C ALA A 420 -4.86 -22.11 -4.15
N SER A 421 -4.10 -22.50 -3.13
CA SER A 421 -4.66 -22.77 -1.80
C SER A 421 -5.29 -21.53 -1.16
N PHE A 422 -4.69 -20.34 -1.33
CA PHE A 422 -5.25 -19.09 -0.83
C PHE A 422 -6.63 -18.80 -1.46
N ILE A 423 -6.75 -18.90 -2.78
CA ILE A 423 -7.99 -18.61 -3.52
C ILE A 423 -9.11 -19.58 -3.14
N PHE A 424 -8.82 -20.88 -3.10
CA PHE A 424 -9.86 -21.91 -2.95
C PHE A 424 -10.19 -22.26 -1.49
N SER A 425 -9.49 -21.68 -0.52
CA SER A 425 -9.80 -21.81 0.92
C SER A 425 -10.77 -20.74 1.45
N ARG A 426 -11.21 -19.79 0.61
CA ARG A 426 -12.03 -18.63 1.00
C ARG A 426 -13.41 -18.57 0.33
#